data_AF-W1XMR8-F1
#
_entry.id   AF-W1XMR8-F1
#
_cell.length_a   1.000
_cell.length_b   1.000
_cell.length_c   1.000
_cell.angle_alpha   90.00
_cell.angle_beta   90.00
_cell.angle_gamma   90.00
#
_symmetry.space_group_name_H-M   'P 1'
#
loop_
_entity.id
_entity.type
_entity.pdbx_description
1 polymer ?
#
loop_
_entity_poly.entity_id
_entity_poly.type
_entity_poly.pdbx_seq_one_letter_code
_entity_poly.pdbx_strand_id
1 'polypeptide(L)' 'GRLAKRGVLAVMPDMDKFPYTVRVVSEITESNGSSSMASVCGASLALMDAGVPIKAAVAGIAMGLVKEGDNYVVLSDIL' A
#
# COMPACT_ATOMS: atom_id res chain seq x y z
N GLY A 1 3.47 -8.20 -0.36
CA GLY A 1 2.47 -9.19 -0.86
C GLY A 1 1.88 -8.79 -2.21
N ARG A 2 1.00 -9.63 -2.81
CA ARG A 2 0.43 -9.40 -4.17
C ARG A 2 -0.48 -8.16 -4.24
N LEU A 3 -1.29 -7.91 -3.21
CA LEU A 3 -2.15 -6.72 -3.12
C LEU A 3 -1.31 -5.44 -3.09
N ALA A 4 -0.34 -5.36 -2.16
CA ALA A 4 0.55 -4.22 -2.06
C ALA A 4 1.32 -3.94 -3.36
N LYS A 5 1.84 -5.00 -4.02
CA LYS A 5 2.47 -4.88 -5.34
C LYS A 5 1.53 -4.24 -6.36
N ARG A 6 0.27 -4.69 -6.43
CA ARG A 6 -0.71 -4.10 -7.35
C ARG A 6 -1.01 -2.64 -7.04
N GLY A 7 -1.09 -2.28 -5.75
CA GLY A 7 -1.32 -0.90 -5.33
C GLY A 7 -0.21 0.05 -5.78
N VAL A 8 1.05 -0.38 -5.66
CA VAL A 8 2.21 0.43 -6.06
C VAL A 8 2.48 0.38 -7.57
N LEU A 9 2.13 -0.72 -8.27
CA LEU A 9 2.42 -0.89 -9.70
C LEU A 9 1.80 0.21 -10.56
N ALA A 10 0.65 0.78 -10.16
CA ALA A 10 -0.01 1.85 -10.89
C ALA A 10 0.83 3.15 -10.99
N VAL A 11 1.72 3.40 -10.02
CA VAL A 11 2.58 4.59 -9.98
C VAL A 11 4.03 4.31 -10.40
N MET A 12 4.37 3.07 -10.74
CA MET A 12 5.72 2.73 -11.17
C MET A 12 6.08 3.44 -12.49
N PRO A 13 7.34 3.86 -12.66
CA PRO A 13 7.84 4.34 -13.93
C PRO A 13 7.91 3.20 -14.96
N ASP A 14 7.89 3.59 -16.22
CA ASP A 14 8.15 2.71 -17.35
C ASP A 14 9.67 2.43 -17.46
N MET A 15 10.06 1.32 -18.10
CA MET A 15 11.47 0.89 -18.19
C MET A 15 12.37 1.84 -18.99
N ASP A 16 11.80 2.64 -19.89
CA ASP A 16 12.51 3.67 -20.65
C ASP A 16 12.90 4.88 -19.77
N LYS A 17 12.10 5.19 -18.75
CA LYS A 17 12.34 6.29 -17.80
C LYS A 17 13.19 5.87 -16.61
N PHE A 18 13.08 4.62 -16.19
CA PHE A 18 13.83 4.08 -15.07
C PHE A 18 14.26 2.63 -15.36
N PRO A 19 15.42 2.43 -16.02
CA PRO A 19 15.83 1.12 -16.55
C PRO A 19 16.45 0.21 -15.47
N TYR A 20 15.78 0.07 -14.33
CA TYR A 20 16.22 -0.75 -13.22
C TYR A 20 15.15 -1.75 -12.81
N THR A 21 15.58 -2.98 -12.52
CA THR A 21 14.73 -3.95 -11.85
C THR A 21 14.58 -3.56 -10.38
N VAL A 22 13.35 -3.34 -9.93
CA VAL A 22 13.05 -2.93 -8.55
C VAL A 22 12.51 -4.12 -7.76
N ARG A 23 13.12 -4.39 -6.60
CA ARG A 23 12.63 -5.38 -5.62
C ARG A 23 12.37 -4.68 -4.30
N VAL A 24 11.11 -4.73 -3.84
CA VAL A 24 10.70 -4.23 -2.53
C VAL A 24 10.39 -5.41 -1.62
N VAL A 25 10.98 -5.41 -0.43
CA VAL A 25 10.67 -6.35 0.66
C VAL A 25 10.04 -5.52 1.78
N SER A 26 8.90 -5.97 2.29
CA SER A 26 8.22 -5.36 3.43
C SER A 26 8.18 -6.41 4.53
N GLU A 27 8.88 -6.13 5.61
CA GLU A 27 8.91 -6.97 6.81
C GLU A 27 7.96 -6.36 7.85
N ILE A 28 6.98 -7.14 8.26
CA ILE A 28 5.99 -6.72 9.24
C ILE A 28 6.53 -7.11 10.62
N THR A 29 7.02 -6.12 11.37
CA THR A 29 7.57 -6.34 12.72
C THR A 29 6.47 -6.43 13.78
N GLU A 30 5.32 -5.83 13.52
CA GLU A 30 4.12 -5.87 14.35
C GLU A 30 2.87 -5.88 13.47
N SER A 31 1.79 -6.55 13.92
CA SER A 31 0.54 -6.63 13.16
C SER A 31 -0.66 -6.67 14.11
N ASN A 32 -1.49 -5.64 14.07
CA ASN A 32 -2.76 -5.55 14.78
C ASN A 32 -3.69 -4.64 13.97
N GLY A 33 -4.18 -5.13 12.84
CA GLY A 33 -4.77 -4.32 11.77
C GLY A 33 -3.88 -4.28 10.53
N SER A 34 -4.48 -3.92 9.39
CA SER A 34 -4.02 -4.22 8.02
C SER A 34 -2.54 -3.90 7.70
N SER A 35 -1.66 -4.85 8.04
CA SER A 35 -0.24 -4.83 7.65
C SER A 35 -0.04 -4.83 6.12
N SER A 36 -1.04 -5.28 5.37
CA SER A 36 -1.03 -5.21 3.90
C SER A 36 -1.09 -3.78 3.35
N MET A 37 -1.82 -2.88 4.02
CA MET A 37 -1.87 -1.45 3.65
C MET A 37 -0.64 -0.71 4.19
N ALA A 38 -0.14 -1.10 5.36
CA ALA A 38 1.17 -0.64 5.83
C ALA A 38 2.29 -0.96 4.83
N SER A 39 2.28 -2.15 4.20
CA SER A 39 3.22 -2.48 3.12
C SER A 39 3.10 -1.56 1.90
N VAL A 40 1.90 -1.03 1.58
CA VAL A 40 1.72 -0.06 0.48
C VAL A 40 2.35 1.27 0.84
N CYS A 41 2.00 1.81 2.01
CA CYS A 41 2.53 3.08 2.50
C CYS A 41 4.06 3.04 2.64
N GLY A 42 4.59 1.98 3.27
CA GLY A 42 6.02 1.78 3.44
C GLY A 42 6.75 1.60 2.10
N ALA A 43 6.18 0.87 1.14
CA ALA A 43 6.76 0.75 -0.19
C ALA A 43 6.79 2.09 -0.93
N SER A 44 5.76 2.92 -0.80
CA SER A 44 5.75 4.25 -1.41
C SER A 44 6.89 5.12 -0.89
N LEU A 45 7.11 5.13 0.43
CA LEU A 45 8.22 5.88 1.04
C LEU A 45 9.58 5.31 0.64
N ALA A 46 9.75 3.98 0.71
CA ALA A 46 11.00 3.32 0.34
C ALA A 46 11.38 3.55 -1.13
N LEU A 47 10.40 3.62 -2.03
CA LEU A 47 10.66 3.93 -3.44
C LEU A 47 11.13 5.37 -3.64
N MET A 48 10.52 6.33 -2.94
CA MET A 48 10.97 7.73 -2.97
C MET A 48 12.38 7.87 -2.40
N ASP A 49 12.66 7.22 -1.27
CA ASP A 49 13.96 7.22 -0.61
C ASP A 49 15.05 6.59 -1.50
N ALA A 50 14.72 5.50 -2.20
CA ALA A 50 15.60 4.88 -3.20
C ALA A 50 15.73 5.68 -4.51
N GLY A 51 15.09 6.84 -4.64
CA GLY A 51 15.15 7.70 -5.82
C GLY A 51 14.39 7.15 -7.04
N VAL A 52 13.45 6.22 -6.84
CA VAL A 52 12.61 5.71 -7.93
C VAL A 52 11.60 6.79 -8.31
N PRO A 53 11.54 7.24 -9.59
CA PRO A 53 10.68 8.33 -10.03
C PRO A 53 9.23 7.86 -10.20
N ILE A 54 8.56 7.54 -9.09
CA ILE A 54 7.15 7.16 -9.09
C ILE A 54 6.24 8.35 -9.43
N LYS A 55 5.12 8.09 -10.12
CA LYS A 55 4.20 9.13 -10.62
C LYS A 55 3.56 9.96 -9.51
N ALA A 56 3.28 9.33 -8.37
CA ALA A 56 2.69 9.96 -7.18
C ALA A 56 2.90 9.07 -5.95
N ALA A 57 2.76 9.65 -4.76
CA ALA A 57 2.68 8.92 -3.51
C ALA A 57 1.45 7.99 -3.47
N VAL A 58 1.58 6.82 -2.85
CA VAL A 58 0.45 5.88 -2.66
C VAL A 58 0.35 5.46 -1.22
N ALA A 59 -0.86 5.52 -0.69
CA ALA A 59 -1.22 5.04 0.64
C ALA A 59 -2.44 4.11 0.56
N GLY A 60 -2.71 3.38 1.64
CA GLY A 60 -3.89 2.54 1.77
C GLY A 60 -4.37 2.47 3.22
N ILE A 61 -5.64 2.13 3.39
CA ILE A 61 -6.31 1.95 4.68
C ILE A 61 -7.26 0.76 4.58
N ALA A 62 -7.45 0.03 5.68
CA ALA A 62 -8.49 -1.00 5.76
C ALA A 62 -9.76 -0.43 6.38
N MET A 63 -10.90 -0.83 5.82
CA MET A 63 -12.21 -0.38 6.24
C MET A 63 -13.03 -1.60 6.68
N GLY A 64 -13.89 -1.41 7.69
CA GLY A 64 -14.86 -2.39 8.14
C GLY A 64 -16.29 -1.88 7.99
N LEU A 65 -17.24 -2.81 8.13
CA LEU A 65 -18.67 -2.52 8.08
C LEU A 65 -19.38 -3.35 9.15
N VAL A 66 -20.15 -2.69 10.02
CA VAL A 66 -21.10 -3.32 10.93
C VAL A 66 -22.50 -2.97 10.44
N LYS A 67 -23.38 -3.96 10.22
CA LYS A 67 -24.74 -3.76 9.72
C LYS A 67 -25.75 -4.56 10.55
N GLU A 68 -26.81 -3.90 10.99
CA GLU A 68 -27.92 -4.51 11.74
C GLU A 68 -29.25 -3.99 11.17
N GLY A 69 -30.01 -4.88 10.52
CA GLY A 69 -31.19 -4.48 9.74
C GLY A 69 -30.82 -3.46 8.67
N ASP A 70 -31.45 -2.28 8.73
CA ASP A 70 -31.21 -1.15 7.83
C ASP A 70 -30.11 -0.19 8.34
N ASN A 71 -29.67 -0.34 9.59
CA ASN A 71 -28.60 0.49 10.15
C ASN A 71 -27.23 -0.09 9.78
N TYR A 72 -26.27 0.80 9.49
CA TYR A 72 -24.88 0.40 9.30
C TYR A 72 -23.91 1.47 9.79
N VAL A 73 -22.70 1.03 10.13
CA VAL A 73 -21.57 1.88 10.52
C VAL A 73 -20.34 1.42 9.75
N VAL A 74 -19.66 2.38 9.14
CA VAL A 74 -18.36 2.16 8.49
C VAL A 74 -17.26 2.44 9.51
N LEU A 75 -16.33 1.50 9.66
CA LEU A 75 -15.18 1.62 10.53
C LEU A 75 -13.94 1.94 9.69
N SER A 76 -13.22 2.98 10.06
CA SER A 76 -11.95 3.36 9.44
C SER A 76 -10.78 2.78 10.24
N ASP A 77 -9.76 2.30 9.54
CA ASP A 77 -8.55 1.68 10.10
C ASP A 77 -8.85 0.56 11.09
N ILE A 78 -9.45 -0.51 10.58
CA ILE A 78 -9.82 -1.65 11.42
C ILE A 78 -8.59 -2.43 11.93
N LEU A 79 -8.69 -2.83 13.19
CA LEU A 79 -7.76 -3.72 13.88
C LEU A 79 -8.08 -5.20 13.60
#